data_AF-A0A7C1FIN2-F1
#
_entry.id   AF-A0A7C1FIN2-F1
#
_cell.length_a   1.000
_cell.length_b   1.000
_cell.length_c   1.000
_cell.angle_alpha   90.00
_cell.angle_beta   90.00
_cell.angle_gamma   90.00
#
_symmetry.space_group_name_H-M   'P 1'
#
loop_
_entity.id
_entity.type
_entity.pdbx_description
1 polymer ?
#
loop_
_entity_poly.entity_id
_entity_poly.type
_entity_poly.pdbx_seq_one_letter_code
_entity_poly.pdbx_strand_id
1 'polypeptide(L)'
;MQAALPAPVDILTASIAATTSVDASPVPSLTNAVAVTPARAPPAYIDGFPVITLDALPPEALDTLALIERGGPFPFRQDGTIFQNRERLLPLKPAGYYREYTVITPGASTRGARRIVAGAGGELYYTDDHYASFRRIWKP
;
A
#
# COMPACT_ATOMS: atom_id res chain seq x y z
N MET A 1 42.79 -46.73 -22.11
CA MET A 1 43.08 -46.12 -23.43
C MET A 1 42.89 -44.63 -23.24
N GLN A 2 44.00 -43.93 -22.90
CA GLN A 2 44.74 -42.99 -23.77
C GLN A 2 44.10 -41.59 -23.66
N ALA A 3 44.65 -40.70 -22.82
CA ALA A 3 45.65 -39.66 -23.15
C ALA A 3 45.01 -38.47 -23.91
N ALA A 4 45.28 -37.18 -23.72
CA ALA A 4 46.21 -36.38 -22.92
C ALA A 4 45.69 -34.91 -22.96
N LEU A 5 46.13 -34.06 -22.03
CA LEU A 5 46.07 -32.58 -22.15
C LEU A 5 46.91 -32.10 -23.36
N PRO A 6 46.62 -30.94 -23.99
CA PRO A 6 47.24 -29.68 -23.54
C PRO A 6 46.44 -28.36 -23.79
N ALA A 7 46.78 -27.32 -23.03
CA ALA A 7 46.55 -25.89 -23.36
C ALA A 7 47.55 -25.43 -24.46
N PRO A 8 47.75 -24.13 -24.80
CA PRO A 8 46.99 -22.88 -24.66
C PRO A 8 46.78 -22.19 -26.04
N VAL A 9 46.16 -21.01 -26.14
CA VAL A 9 46.55 -20.03 -27.19
C VAL A 9 46.20 -18.59 -26.79
N ASP A 10 47.21 -17.76 -27.04
CA ASP A 10 47.36 -16.34 -26.74
C ASP A 10 46.42 -15.39 -27.50
N ILE A 11 46.30 -14.22 -26.87
CA ILE A 11 45.74 -12.95 -27.31
C ILE A 11 46.58 -12.39 -28.48
N LEU A 12 45.98 -11.78 -29.51
CA LEU A 12 46.52 -10.58 -30.19
C LEU A 12 45.55 -9.98 -31.24
N THR A 13 45.33 -8.68 -31.07
CA THR A 13 45.24 -7.63 -32.10
C THR A 13 43.96 -7.40 -32.90
N ALA A 14 43.46 -6.18 -32.73
CA ALA A 14 42.40 -5.53 -33.48
C ALA A 14 42.80 -5.18 -34.93
N SER A 15 41.81 -5.09 -35.83
CA SER A 15 41.90 -4.25 -37.02
C SER A 15 40.54 -3.79 -37.55
N ILE A 16 40.36 -2.48 -37.43
CA ILE A 16 39.79 -1.47 -38.34
C ILE A 16 38.55 -1.75 -39.22
N ALA A 17 37.55 -0.91 -38.95
CA ALA A 17 36.59 -0.21 -39.82
C ALA A 17 36.60 -0.50 -41.34
N ALA A 18 35.40 -0.68 -41.92
CA ALA A 18 34.67 0.41 -42.58
C ALA A 18 33.33 -0.07 -43.20
N THR A 19 32.26 0.69 -42.89
CA THR A 19 31.20 1.18 -43.78
C THR A 19 30.67 0.29 -44.91
N THR A 20 29.39 -0.08 -44.83
CA THR A 20 28.30 0.52 -45.64
C THR A 20 26.95 -0.03 -45.18
N SER A 21 26.07 0.87 -44.75
CA SER A 21 24.63 0.63 -44.54
C SER A 21 23.93 0.29 -45.85
N VAL A 22 23.01 -0.68 -45.81
CA VAL A 22 21.67 -0.58 -46.42
C VAL A 22 20.70 -1.55 -45.73
N ASP A 23 19.70 -0.94 -45.09
CA ASP A 23 18.31 -1.36 -44.96
C ASP A 23 17.98 -2.82 -44.56
N ALA A 24 17.87 -3.03 -43.24
CA ALA A 24 17.01 -4.09 -42.69
C ALA A 24 16.11 -3.43 -41.65
N SER A 25 14.85 -3.22 -42.04
CA SER A 25 13.79 -2.80 -41.13
C SER A 25 13.67 -3.79 -39.96
N PRO A 26 13.93 -3.40 -38.71
CA PRO A 26 13.59 -4.24 -37.58
C PRO A 26 12.08 -4.20 -37.43
N VAL A 27 11.41 -5.33 -37.68
CA VAL A 27 10.08 -5.60 -37.14
C VAL A 27 10.13 -5.30 -35.63
N PRO A 28 9.30 -4.38 -35.10
CA PRO A 28 9.22 -4.20 -33.66
C PRO A 28 8.56 -5.45 -33.09
N SER A 29 9.37 -6.34 -32.51
CA SER A 29 8.90 -7.34 -31.58
C SER A 29 8.11 -6.62 -30.50
N LEU A 30 6.78 -6.80 -30.51
CA LEU A 30 5.87 -6.36 -29.45
C LEU A 30 6.15 -7.21 -28.20
N THR A 31 7.30 -6.98 -27.58
CA THR A 31 7.51 -7.34 -26.19
C THR A 31 6.58 -6.41 -25.43
N ASN A 32 5.41 -6.90 -25.04
CA ASN A 32 4.53 -6.24 -24.09
C ASN A 32 5.30 -6.09 -22.77
N ALA A 33 6.13 -5.05 -22.68
CA ALA A 33 6.52 -4.49 -21.42
C ALA A 33 5.23 -3.92 -20.83
N VAL A 34 4.59 -4.68 -19.95
CA VAL A 34 3.60 -4.12 -19.04
C VAL A 34 4.33 -3.02 -18.29
N ALA A 35 4.14 -1.78 -18.72
CA ALA A 35 4.55 -0.63 -17.96
C ALA A 35 3.80 -0.75 -16.63
N VAL A 36 4.49 -1.23 -15.60
CA VAL A 36 4.05 -1.08 -14.23
C VAL A 36 4.15 0.42 -13.99
N THR A 37 3.06 1.13 -14.26
CA THR A 37 2.92 2.51 -13.82
C THR A 37 3.25 2.50 -12.34
N PRO A 38 4.24 3.29 -11.86
CA PRO A 38 4.51 3.32 -10.43
C PRO A 38 3.20 3.72 -9.76
N ALA A 39 2.72 2.86 -8.85
CA ALA A 39 1.60 3.17 -7.99
C ALA A 39 1.86 4.56 -7.41
N ARG A 40 0.92 5.49 -7.61
CA ARG A 40 1.05 6.89 -7.22
C ARG A 40 1.62 6.96 -5.81
N ALA A 41 2.74 7.64 -5.61
CA ALA A 41 3.30 7.74 -4.25
C ALA A 41 2.24 8.35 -3.30
N PRO A 42 2.13 7.85 -2.06
CA PRO A 42 1.19 8.40 -1.09
C PRO A 42 1.48 9.88 -0.86
N PRO A 43 0.47 10.76 -0.88
CA PRO A 43 0.66 12.11 -0.40
C PRO A 43 1.01 12.07 1.10
N ALA A 44 1.82 13.02 1.59
CA ALA A 44 2.15 13.09 3.01
C ALA A 44 0.94 13.47 3.88
N TYR A 45 0.03 14.29 3.33
CA TYR A 45 -1.18 14.76 3.98
C TYR A 45 -2.37 14.68 3.03
N ILE A 46 -3.55 14.38 3.58
CA ILE A 46 -4.85 14.46 2.91
C ILE A 46 -5.81 15.18 3.86
N ASP A 47 -6.47 16.24 3.39
CA ASP A 47 -7.42 17.04 4.17
C ASP A 47 -6.86 17.55 5.52
N GLY A 48 -5.55 17.80 5.59
CA GLY A 48 -4.85 18.24 6.81
C GLY A 48 -4.45 17.11 7.77
N PHE A 49 -4.74 15.85 7.43
CA PHE A 49 -4.34 14.69 8.24
C PHE A 49 -3.06 14.06 7.70
N PRO A 50 -2.11 13.66 8.57
CA PRO A 50 -0.97 12.85 8.16
C PRO A 50 -1.46 11.52 7.57
N VAL A 51 -0.85 11.10 6.48
CA VAL A 51 -1.24 9.88 5.78
C VAL A 51 -0.50 8.66 6.35
N ILE A 52 -1.22 7.55 6.47
CA ILE A 52 -0.68 6.23 6.74
C ILE A 52 -1.10 5.29 5.61
N THR A 53 -0.14 4.54 5.07
CA THR A 53 -0.37 3.56 4.01
C THR A 53 -0.80 2.23 4.61
N LEU A 54 -1.32 1.32 3.77
CA LEU A 54 -1.72 -0.02 4.24
C LEU A 54 -0.54 -0.82 4.82
N ASP A 55 0.64 -0.70 4.24
CA ASP A 55 1.85 -1.38 4.69
C ASP A 55 2.41 -0.84 6.02
N ALA A 56 2.09 0.41 6.36
CA ALA A 56 2.50 1.04 7.62
C ALA A 56 1.48 0.84 8.76
N LEU A 57 0.29 0.32 8.47
CA LEU A 57 -0.70 -0.03 9.48
C LEU A 57 -0.28 -1.30 10.24
N PRO A 58 -0.66 -1.43 11.52
CA PRO A 58 -0.50 -2.71 12.20
C PRO A 58 -1.36 -3.78 11.50
N PRO A 59 -0.91 -5.05 11.46
CA PRO A 59 -1.65 -6.14 10.82
C PRO A 59 -3.12 -6.24 11.26
N GLU A 60 -3.41 -6.00 12.55
CA GLU A 60 -4.77 -6.07 13.07
C GLU A 60 -5.68 -4.96 12.49
N ALA A 61 -5.11 -3.83 12.07
CA ALA A 61 -5.88 -2.79 11.39
C ALA A 61 -6.26 -3.22 9.97
N LEU A 62 -5.41 -3.98 9.28
CA LEU A 62 -5.74 -4.56 7.98
C LEU A 62 -6.87 -5.57 8.08
N ASP A 63 -6.88 -6.39 9.13
CA ASP A 63 -7.98 -7.31 9.41
C ASP A 63 -9.30 -6.56 9.66
N THR A 64 -9.25 -5.47 10.43
CA THR A 64 -10.41 -4.58 10.65
C THR A 64 -10.87 -3.93 9.34
N LEU A 65 -9.97 -3.51 8.45
CA LEU A 65 -10.34 -2.99 7.13
C LEU A 65 -11.06 -4.03 6.29
N ALA A 66 -10.53 -5.26 6.24
CA ALA A 66 -11.19 -6.36 5.53
C ALA A 66 -12.58 -6.69 6.12
N LEU A 67 -12.76 -6.52 7.44
CA LEU A 67 -14.05 -6.65 8.12
C LEU A 67 -15.04 -5.54 7.71
N ILE A 68 -14.57 -4.30 7.65
CA ILE A 68 -15.37 -3.14 7.20
C ILE A 68 -15.83 -3.35 5.76
N GLU A 69 -14.93 -3.79 4.87
CA GLU A 69 -15.23 -4.00 3.45
C GLU A 69 -16.30 -5.07 3.21
N ARG A 70 -16.28 -6.16 3.98
CA ARG A 70 -17.29 -7.23 3.88
C ARG A 70 -18.56 -6.98 4.71
N GLY A 71 -18.56 -5.98 5.59
CA GLY A 71 -19.69 -5.67 6.48
C GLY A 71 -19.80 -6.56 7.73
N GLY A 72 -18.69 -7.14 8.21
CA GLY A 72 -18.65 -7.98 9.42
C GLY A 72 -18.57 -9.49 9.14
N PRO A 73 -18.89 -10.37 10.12
CA PRO A 73 -19.29 -10.06 11.49
C PRO A 73 -18.16 -9.39 12.27
N PHE A 74 -18.50 -8.38 13.08
CA PHE A 74 -17.50 -7.65 13.87
C PHE A 74 -17.26 -8.28 15.25
N PRO A 75 -16.02 -8.24 15.77
CA PRO A 75 -15.66 -8.89 17.02
C PRO A 75 -16.25 -8.19 18.26
N PHE A 76 -16.51 -6.88 18.21
CA PHE A 76 -17.07 -6.13 19.33
C PHE A 76 -18.43 -5.53 19.00
N ARG A 77 -19.32 -5.49 20.00
CA ARG A 77 -20.68 -4.93 19.86
C ARG A 77 -20.72 -3.44 19.47
N GLN A 78 -19.65 -2.70 19.75
CA GLN A 78 -19.53 -1.28 19.40
C GLN A 78 -19.04 -1.07 17.96
N ASP A 79 -18.55 -2.11 17.30
CA ASP A 79 -18.07 -1.98 15.94
C ASP A 79 -19.26 -1.69 15.01
N GLY A 80 -19.11 -0.66 14.17
CA GLY A 80 -20.17 -0.15 13.31
C GLY A 80 -21.10 0.85 13.98
N THR A 81 -20.95 1.18 15.27
CA THR A 81 -21.74 2.26 15.90
C THR A 81 -21.32 3.63 15.40
N ILE A 82 -22.20 4.62 15.58
CA ILE A 82 -21.96 6.00 15.13
C ILE A 82 -20.83 6.63 15.93
N PHE A 83 -19.79 7.09 15.23
CA PHE A 83 -18.78 7.96 15.80
C PHE A 83 -19.28 9.42 15.74
N GLN A 84 -19.42 10.06 16.90
CA GLN A 84 -20.07 11.37 16.98
C GLN A 84 -19.15 12.55 16.65
N ASN A 85 -17.83 12.34 16.61
CA ASN A 85 -16.84 13.40 16.36
C ASN A 85 -17.05 14.65 17.24
N ARG A 86 -17.23 14.46 18.56
CA ARG A 86 -17.59 15.53 19.51
C ARG A 86 -16.48 16.56 19.68
N GLU A 87 -15.25 16.08 19.65
CA GLU A 87 -14.01 16.84 19.75
C GLU A 87 -13.68 17.57 18.43
N ARG A 88 -14.45 17.29 17.36
CA ARG A 88 -14.34 17.93 16.04
C ARG A 88 -12.96 17.80 15.41
N LEU A 89 -12.28 16.68 15.67
CA LEU A 89 -10.97 16.38 15.11
C LEU A 89 -11.06 15.90 13.66
N LEU A 90 -12.17 15.28 13.27
CA LEU A 90 -12.46 14.96 11.87
C LEU A 90 -13.29 16.08 11.20
N PRO A 91 -13.31 16.16 9.86
CA PRO A 91 -14.15 17.13 9.15
C PRO A 91 -15.62 17.05 9.60
N LEU A 92 -16.26 18.21 9.78
CA LEU A 92 -17.65 18.28 10.22
C LEU A 92 -18.58 17.73 9.12
N LYS A 93 -19.37 16.73 9.49
CA LYS A 93 -20.31 16.02 8.61
C LYS A 93 -21.63 15.79 9.36
N PRO A 94 -22.74 15.48 8.67
CA PRO A 94 -24.02 15.16 9.31
C PRO A 94 -23.91 14.01 10.32
N ALA A 95 -24.84 13.96 11.28
CA ALA A 95 -24.91 12.88 12.26
C ALA A 95 -25.03 11.51 11.57
N GLY A 96 -24.27 10.52 12.06
CA GLY A 96 -24.25 9.18 11.47
C GLY A 96 -23.32 9.01 10.26
N TYR A 97 -22.63 10.07 9.81
CA TYR A 97 -21.67 9.98 8.71
C TYR A 97 -20.48 9.08 9.02
N TYR A 98 -19.99 9.12 10.27
CA TYR A 98 -18.84 8.35 10.71
C TYR A 98 -19.27 7.14 11.53
N ARG A 99 -18.61 6.00 11.31
CA ARG A 99 -18.73 4.78 12.10
C ARG A 99 -17.37 4.36 12.63
N GLU A 100 -17.36 3.81 13.83
CA GLU A 100 -16.13 3.35 14.47
C GLU A 100 -16.00 1.82 14.48
N TYR A 101 -14.77 1.35 14.41
CA TYR A 101 -14.41 -0.06 14.42
C TYR A 101 -13.17 -0.27 15.27
N THR A 102 -13.19 -1.33 16.07
CA THR A 102 -12.06 -1.70 16.93
C THR A 102 -10.93 -2.28 16.10
N VAL A 103 -9.72 -1.82 16.37
CA VAL A 103 -8.50 -2.52 15.96
C VAL A 103 -7.98 -3.26 17.17
N ILE A 104 -7.84 -4.58 17.04
CA ILE A 104 -7.41 -5.44 18.14
C ILE A 104 -5.99 -5.04 18.55
N THR A 105 -5.75 -4.97 19.86
CA THR A 105 -4.41 -4.81 20.41
C THR A 105 -3.98 -6.16 20.97
N PRO A 106 -2.94 -6.81 20.40
CA PRO A 106 -2.48 -8.11 20.88
C PRO A 106 -2.17 -8.09 22.38
N GLY A 107 -2.64 -9.11 23.10
CA GLY A 107 -2.44 -9.25 24.53
C GLY A 107 -3.26 -8.31 25.43
N ALA A 108 -4.08 -7.42 24.85
CA ALA A 108 -4.96 -6.56 25.65
C ALA A 108 -6.19 -7.35 26.15
N SER A 109 -6.50 -7.24 27.43
CA SER A 109 -7.72 -7.82 28.04
C SER A 109 -9.00 -7.03 27.72
N THR A 110 -8.86 -5.85 27.09
CA THR A 110 -9.96 -4.97 26.69
C THR A 110 -9.83 -4.60 25.20
N ARG A 111 -10.73 -3.76 24.69
CA ARG A 111 -10.69 -3.27 23.30
C ARG A 111 -9.44 -2.46 22.94
N GLY A 112 -8.62 -2.07 23.92
CA GLY A 112 -7.47 -1.19 23.70
C GLY A 112 -7.85 0.21 23.19
N ALA A 113 -6.87 0.98 22.75
CA ALA A 113 -7.03 2.36 22.27
C ALA A 113 -7.19 2.49 20.75
N ARG A 114 -6.84 1.45 19.99
CA ARG A 114 -6.74 1.51 18.53
C ARG A 114 -8.09 1.39 17.84
N ARG A 115 -8.38 2.26 16.87
CA ARG A 115 -9.65 2.26 16.13
C ARG A 115 -9.44 2.65 14.67
N ILE A 116 -10.38 2.23 13.84
CA ILE A 116 -10.62 2.81 12.51
C ILE A 116 -11.96 3.52 12.54
N VAL A 117 -11.99 4.74 12.01
CA VAL A 117 -13.22 5.50 11.77
C VAL A 117 -13.46 5.57 10.27
N ALA A 118 -14.58 5.02 9.81
CA ALA A 118 -15.00 5.06 8.41
C ALA A 118 -16.03 6.16 8.20
N GLY A 119 -15.80 7.02 7.21
CA GLY A 119 -16.76 7.98 6.70
C GLY A 119 -17.61 7.38 5.58
N ALA A 120 -18.85 7.82 5.46
CA ALA A 120 -19.77 7.37 4.43
C ALA A 120 -19.29 7.68 2.99
N GLY A 121 -18.34 8.61 2.81
CA GLY A 121 -17.71 8.90 1.52
C GLY A 121 -16.53 7.98 1.18
N GLY A 122 -16.30 6.91 1.94
CA GLY A 122 -15.17 5.99 1.75
C GLY A 122 -13.88 6.43 2.44
N GLU A 123 -13.93 7.53 3.18
CA GLU A 123 -12.83 8.02 4.00
C GLU A 123 -12.51 7.04 5.14
N LEU A 124 -11.24 6.75 5.37
CA LEU A 124 -10.81 5.88 6.45
C LEU A 124 -9.76 6.59 7.29
N TYR A 125 -9.97 6.64 8.60
CA TYR A 125 -9.05 7.26 9.55
C TYR A 125 -8.61 6.24 10.59
N TYR A 126 -7.33 6.22 10.91
CA TYR A 126 -6.73 5.39 11.94
C TYR A 126 -6.37 6.24 13.16
N THR A 127 -6.67 5.73 14.36
CA THR A 127 -6.20 6.26 15.65
C THR A 127 -5.62 5.10 16.45
N ASP A 128 -4.48 5.34 17.10
CA ASP A 128 -3.85 4.43 18.06
C ASP A 128 -3.89 4.94 19.50
N ASP A 129 -4.53 6.09 19.72
CA ASP A 129 -4.53 6.85 20.96
C ASP A 129 -5.95 7.19 21.46
N HIS A 130 -6.93 6.36 21.11
CA HIS A 130 -8.32 6.48 21.55
C HIS A 130 -8.95 7.84 21.18
N TYR A 131 -8.87 8.17 19.89
CA TYR A 131 -9.43 9.37 19.27
C TYR A 131 -8.75 10.69 19.65
N ALA A 132 -7.54 10.66 20.24
CA ALA A 132 -6.80 11.89 20.52
C ALA A 132 -6.13 12.47 19.26
N SER A 133 -5.77 11.62 18.30
CA SER A 133 -5.27 12.02 16.99
C SER A 133 -5.69 11.05 15.89
N PHE A 134 -5.61 11.50 14.63
CA PHE A 134 -6.00 10.71 13.46
C PHE A 134 -4.97 10.79 12.36
N ARG A 135 -4.74 9.65 11.71
CA ARG A 135 -4.05 9.53 10.43
C ARG A 135 -5.04 9.12 9.35
N ARG A 136 -4.90 9.68 8.16
CA ARG A 136 -5.68 9.27 7.00
C ARG A 136 -5.12 7.98 6.43
N ILE A 137 -5.94 6.94 6.35
CA ILE A 137 -5.55 5.70 5.67
C ILE A 137 -5.60 5.98 4.16
N TRP A 138 -4.46 5.85 3.50
CA TRP A 138 -4.36 5.95 2.05
C TRP A 138 -4.37 4.55 1.44
N LYS A 139 -5.42 4.32 0.66
CA LYS A 139 -5.61 3.13 -0.17
C LYS A 139 -5.66 3.61 -1.62
N PRO A 140 -4.64 3.30 -2.44
CA PRO A 140 -4.60 3.69 -3.85
C PRO A 140 -5.67 2.99 -4.69
#